data_AF-A0A3D4WBH1-F1
#
_entry.id   AF-A0A3D4WBH1-F1
#
_cell.length_a   1.000
_cell.length_b   1.000
_cell.length_c   1.000
_cell.angle_alpha   90.00
_cell.angle_beta   90.00
_cell.angle_gamma   90.00
#
_symmetry.space_group_name_H-M   'P 1'
#
loop_
_entity.id
_entity.type
_entity.pdbx_description
1 polymer ?
#
loop_
_entity_poly.entity_id
_entity_poly.type
_entity_poly.pdbx_seq_one_letter_code
_entity_poly.pdbx_strand_id
1 'polypeptide(L)'
;LDTLHERRFVIFLEPPSMDERIVNQHALFSLMSGSSLLMNHWLEDHPELFYRIIIPASLKWEIRDKLDQANITERVLFPGLDGLSSWLKRQYSPKELSQE
;
A
#
# COMPACT_ATOMS: atom_id res chain seq x y z
N LEU A 1 18.13 25.39 -6.83
CA LEU A 1 17.69 23.96 -6.93
C LEU A 1 18.90 23.03 -6.95
N ASP A 2 20.05 23.44 -7.53
CA ASP A 2 21.27 22.63 -7.59
C ASP A 2 21.93 22.26 -6.25
N THR A 3 21.59 22.95 -5.15
CA THR A 3 22.12 22.66 -3.80
C THR A 3 21.36 21.58 -3.03
N LEU A 4 20.27 21.03 -3.58
CA LEU A 4 19.49 19.94 -2.95
C LEU A 4 20.12 18.55 -3.15
N HIS A 5 21.08 18.41 -4.07
CA HIS A 5 21.67 17.13 -4.42
C HIS A 5 22.48 16.46 -3.29
N GLU A 6 22.99 17.24 -2.33
CA GLU A 6 23.82 16.71 -1.25
C GLU A 6 23.01 16.14 -0.07
N ARG A 7 21.74 16.55 0.09
CA ARG A 7 20.90 16.10 1.19
C ARG A 7 19.90 15.03 0.74
N ARG A 8 19.89 13.91 1.45
CA ARG A 8 18.92 12.82 1.26
C ARG A 8 17.63 13.19 1.97
N PHE A 9 16.52 13.25 1.24
CA PHE A 9 15.20 13.55 1.81
C PHE A 9 14.10 12.80 1.06
N VAL A 10 12.95 12.67 1.73
CA VAL A 10 11.68 12.21 1.14
C VAL A 10 10.72 13.37 0.97
N ILE A 11 10.01 13.39 -0.16
CA ILE A 11 8.85 14.25 -0.38
C ILE A 11 7.61 13.37 -0.44
N PHE A 12 6.56 13.77 0.28
CA PHE A 12 5.20 13.26 0.09
C PHE A 12 4.39 14.31 -0.66
N LEU A 13 3.75 13.89 -1.74
CA LEU A 13 2.87 14.75 -2.52
C LEU A 13 1.51 14.08 -2.73
N GLU A 14 0.47 14.91 -2.73
CA GLU A 14 -0.86 14.47 -3.10
C GLU A 14 -0.91 14.39 -4.64
N PRO A 15 -1.10 13.18 -5.21
CA PRO A 15 -1.29 13.07 -6.64
C PRO A 15 -2.59 13.77 -7.05
N PRO A 16 -2.66 14.40 -8.23
CA PRO A 16 -3.93 14.85 -8.77
C PRO A 16 -4.89 13.63 -8.85
N SER A 17 -6.17 13.83 -8.53
CA SER A 17 -7.23 12.81 -8.54
C SER A 17 -7.55 12.30 -9.96
N MET A 18 -6.54 11.81 -10.65
CA MET A 18 -6.55 11.39 -12.05
C MET A 18 -7.12 9.97 -12.21
N ASP A 19 -7.14 9.19 -11.14
CA ASP A 19 -7.57 7.80 -11.13
C ASP A 19 -8.38 7.51 -9.86
N GLU A 20 -9.55 6.89 -10.00
CA GLU A 20 -10.41 6.49 -8.89
C GLU A 20 -9.69 5.60 -7.86
N ARG A 21 -8.68 4.83 -8.30
CA ARG A 21 -7.82 4.04 -7.41
C ARG A 21 -7.09 4.90 -6.38
N ILE A 22 -6.54 6.02 -6.83
CA ILE A 22 -5.76 6.94 -6.00
C ILE A 22 -6.68 7.61 -4.97
N VAL A 23 -7.89 7.98 -5.41
CA VAL A 23 -8.93 8.56 -4.56
C VAL A 23 -9.37 7.55 -3.48
N ASN A 24 -9.67 6.31 -3.86
CA ASN A 24 -10.16 5.28 -2.94
C ASN A 24 -9.11 4.81 -1.93
N GLN A 25 -7.81 4.99 -2.23
CA GLN A 25 -6.72 4.63 -1.32
C GLN A 25 -6.27 5.79 -0.43
N HIS A 26 -6.79 7.00 -0.64
CA HIS A 26 -6.25 8.24 -0.04
C HIS A 26 -4.71 8.28 -0.13
N ALA A 27 -4.17 7.83 -1.27
CA ALA A 27 -2.75 7.52 -1.39
C ALA A 27 -1.92 8.79 -1.58
N LEU A 28 -0.80 8.87 -0.87
CA LEU A 28 0.26 9.86 -1.13
C LEU A 28 1.37 9.22 -1.95
N PHE A 29 1.98 10.00 -2.84
CA PHE A 29 3.20 9.59 -3.52
C PHE A 29 4.41 9.99 -2.70
N SER A 30 5.27 9.02 -2.39
CA SER A 30 6.56 9.25 -1.77
C SER A 30 7.66 9.25 -2.82
N LEU A 31 8.49 10.30 -2.85
CA LEU A 31 9.63 10.41 -3.77
C LEU A 31 10.92 10.59 -2.97
N MET A 32 11.94 9.83 -3.32
CA MET A 32 13.30 10.01 -2.81
C MET A 32 14.04 11.07 -3.62
N SER A 33 14.92 11.83 -2.96
CA SER A 33 15.74 12.85 -3.63
C SER A 33 16.75 12.30 -4.66
N GLY A 34 16.96 10.98 -4.71
CA GLY A 34 17.83 10.32 -5.69
C GLY A 34 17.26 9.00 -6.16
N SER A 35 17.51 8.64 -7.43
CA SER A 35 16.95 7.44 -8.09
C SER A 35 17.53 6.12 -7.58
N SER A 36 18.74 6.14 -7.01
CA SER A 36 19.39 4.98 -6.39
C SER A 36 19.14 4.86 -4.89
N LEU A 37 18.42 5.82 -4.29
CA LEU A 37 18.12 5.82 -2.86
C LEU A 37 16.82 5.07 -2.60
N LEU A 38 16.86 4.15 -1.64
CA LEU A 38 15.67 3.45 -1.16
C LEU A 38 15.18 4.06 0.16
N MET A 39 13.87 4.24 0.27
CA MET A 39 13.22 4.84 1.44
C MET A 39 13.51 4.06 2.73
N ASN A 40 13.50 2.73 2.68
CA ASN A 40 13.72 1.89 3.85
C ASN A 40 15.09 2.17 4.50
N HIS A 41 16.16 2.30 3.71
CA HIS A 41 17.48 2.65 4.22
C HIS A 41 17.55 4.08 4.77
N TRP A 42 16.85 5.02 4.13
CA TRP A 42 16.78 6.39 4.66
C TRP A 42 16.02 6.46 6.00
N LEU A 43 14.99 5.63 6.19
CA LEU A 43 14.26 5.53 7.45
C LEU A 43 15.11 4.91 8.57
N GLU A 44 16.05 4.00 8.27
CA GLU A 44 16.98 3.45 9.27
C GLU A 44 17.79 4.57 9.97
N ASP A 45 18.11 5.64 9.24
CA ASP A 45 18.82 6.82 9.77
C ASP A 45 17.90 7.78 10.57
N HIS A 46 16.57 7.62 10.49
CA HIS A 46 15.56 8.50 11.11
C HIS A 46 14.48 7.71 11.89
N PRO A 47 14.85 6.96 12.93
CA PRO A 47 13.93 6.11 13.69
C PRO A 47 12.81 6.86 14.40
N GLU A 48 12.95 8.17 14.61
CA GLU A 48 11.94 9.03 15.22
C GLU A 48 10.76 9.34 14.29
N LEU A 49 10.88 9.09 12.98
CA LEU A 49 9.87 9.45 11.99
C LEU A 49 8.86 8.34 11.69
N PHE A 50 9.11 7.11 12.13
CA PHE A 50 8.25 5.98 11.80
C PHE A 50 8.12 4.97 12.94
N TYR A 51 7.09 4.15 12.84
CA TYR A 51 6.95 2.94 13.64
C TYR A 51 6.64 1.78 12.70
N ARG A 52 7.22 0.61 12.99
CA ARG A 52 7.03 -0.58 12.18
C ARG A 52 5.92 -1.44 12.75
N ILE A 53 4.83 -1.60 12.01
CA ILE A 53 3.79 -2.59 12.33
C ILE A 53 4.14 -3.90 11.62
N ILE A 54 4.29 -4.98 12.38
CA ILE A 54 4.47 -6.33 11.83
C ILE A 54 3.14 -7.07 12.00
N ILE A 55 2.55 -7.49 10.88
CA ILE A 55 1.31 -8.27 10.87
C ILE A 55 1.66 -9.76 10.74
N PRO A 56 1.37 -10.60 11.75
CA PRO A 56 1.56 -12.05 11.67
C PRO A 56 0.81 -12.66 10.47
N ALA A 57 1.46 -13.59 9.78
CA ALA A 57 0.87 -14.25 8.60
C ALA A 57 -0.42 -15.02 8.94
N SER A 58 -0.53 -15.57 10.16
CA SER A 58 -1.73 -16.24 10.65
C SER A 58 -2.95 -15.32 10.73
N LEU A 59 -2.77 -14.01 10.94
CA LEU A 59 -3.86 -13.04 11.05
C LEU A 59 -4.35 -12.54 9.67
N LYS A 60 -3.71 -12.95 8.58
CA LYS A 60 -4.02 -12.47 7.23
C LYS A 60 -5.49 -12.66 6.86
N TRP A 61 -6.09 -13.79 7.22
CA TRP A 61 -7.50 -14.06 6.93
C TRP A 61 -8.44 -13.23 7.80
N GLU A 62 -8.18 -13.14 9.10
CA GLU A 62 -9.00 -12.33 10.01
C GLU A 62 -8.99 -10.85 9.62
N ILE A 63 -7.81 -10.30 9.32
CA ILE A 63 -7.67 -8.90 8.91
C ILE A 63 -8.41 -8.64 7.60
N ARG A 64 -8.32 -9.56 6.64
CA ARG A 64 -9.06 -9.44 5.38
C ARG A 64 -10.57 -9.50 5.59
N ASP A 65 -11.06 -10.43 6.41
CA ASP A 65 -12.49 -10.51 6.69
C ASP A 65 -13.00 -9.22 7.37
N LYS A 66 -12.18 -8.58 8.23
CA LYS A 66 -12.49 -7.25 8.81
C LYS A 66 -12.47 -6.12 7.76
N LEU A 67 -11.51 -6.13 6.85
CA LEU A 67 -11.46 -5.15 5.75
C LEU A 67 -12.68 -5.28 4.82
N ASP A 68 -13.10 -6.51 4.54
CA ASP A 68 -14.31 -6.80 3.76
C ASP A 68 -15.57 -6.24 4.46
N GLN A 69 -15.68 -6.42 5.78
CA GLN A 69 -16.79 -5.83 6.57
C GLN A 69 -16.79 -4.30 6.52
N ALA A 70 -15.62 -3.67 6.40
CA ALA A 70 -15.47 -2.23 6.21
C ALA A 70 -15.63 -1.77 4.74
N ASN A 71 -16.06 -2.66 3.84
CA ASN A 71 -16.18 -2.43 2.40
C ASN A 71 -14.85 -2.08 1.70
N ILE A 72 -13.71 -2.39 2.31
CA ILE A 72 -12.37 -2.25 1.72
C ILE A 72 -12.07 -3.55 0.97
N THR A 73 -12.60 -3.66 -0.24
CA THR A 73 -12.48 -4.84 -1.11
C THR A 73 -11.63 -4.56 -2.34
N GLU A 74 -11.21 -5.59 -3.06
CA GLU A 74 -10.44 -5.46 -4.32
C GLU A 74 -11.18 -4.60 -5.36
N ARG A 75 -12.52 -4.62 -5.38
CA ARG A 75 -13.34 -3.80 -6.27
C ARG A 75 -13.25 -2.30 -5.96
N VAL A 76 -13.06 -1.95 -4.69
CA VAL A 76 -12.90 -0.55 -4.25
C VAL A 76 -11.46 -0.09 -4.46
N LEU A 77 -10.50 -0.97 -4.18
CA LEU A 77 -9.07 -0.66 -4.32
C LEU A 77 -8.56 -0.67 -5.76
N PHE A 78 -9.19 -1.43 -6.66
CA PHE A 78 -8.82 -1.53 -8.07
C PHE A 78 -10.09 -1.39 -8.92
N PRO A 79 -10.43 -0.16 -9.34
CA PRO A 79 -11.62 0.07 -10.15
C PRO A 79 -11.51 -0.68 -11.50
N GLY A 80 -12.66 -1.08 -12.04
CA GLY A 80 -12.75 -1.79 -13.32
C GLY A 80 -12.88 -3.31 -13.21
N LEU A 81 -12.68 -4.00 -14.34
CA LEU A 81 -12.91 -5.45 -14.47
C LEU A 81 -11.88 -6.29 -13.72
N ASP A 82 -10.66 -5.78 -13.55
CA ASP A 82 -9.58 -6.51 -12.87
C ASP A 82 -9.88 -6.67 -11.38
N GLY A 83 -10.27 -5.58 -10.70
CA GLY A 83 -10.66 -5.67 -9.28
C GLY A 83 -11.96 -6.47 -9.07
N LEU A 84 -12.93 -6.32 -9.98
CA LEU A 84 -14.18 -7.08 -9.93
C LEU A 84 -13.94 -8.58 -10.09
N SER A 85 -13.17 -8.99 -11.10
CA SER A 85 -12.88 -10.40 -11.37
C SER A 85 -12.04 -11.03 -10.26
N SER A 86 -11.07 -10.30 -9.70
CA SER A 86 -10.28 -10.74 -8.55
C SER A 86 -11.15 -10.97 -7.30
N TRP A 87 -12.04 -10.01 -7.01
CA TRP A 87 -12.99 -10.14 -5.90
C TRP A 87 -13.93 -11.33 -6.09
N LEU A 88 -14.54 -11.49 -7.28
CA LEU A 88 -15.42 -12.61 -7.59
C LEU A 88 -14.69 -13.94 -7.44
N LYS A 89 -13.50 -14.07 -8.04
CA LYS A 89 -12.67 -15.28 -7.91
C LYS A 89 -12.44 -15.61 -6.44
N ARG A 90 -12.09 -14.64 -5.61
CA ARG A 90 -11.85 -14.86 -4.18
C ARG A 90 -13.11 -15.25 -3.41
N GLN A 91 -14.24 -14.59 -3.67
CA GLN A 91 -15.49 -14.87 -2.96
C GLN A 91 -16.05 -16.27 -3.25
N TYR A 92 -15.86 -16.75 -4.48
CA TYR A 92 -16.42 -18.02 -4.93
C TYR A 92 -15.40 -19.17 -5.00
N SER A 93 -14.11 -18.91 -4.79
CA SER A 93 -13.11 -19.97 -4.69
C SER A 93 -13.18 -20.65 -3.32
N PRO A 94 -13.04 -21.98 -3.24
CA PRO A 94 -12.89 -22.68 -1.98
C PRO A 94 -11.75 -22.07 -1.16
N LYS A 95 -12.03 -21.68 0.09
CA LYS A 95 -11.00 -21.34 1.07
C LYS A 95 -10.34 -22.65 1.54
N GLU A 96 -9.64 -23.35 0.66
CA GLU A 96 -8.77 -24.43 1.13
C GLU A 96 -7.64 -23.79 1.94
N LEU A 97 -7.68 -24.01 3.25
CA LEU A 97 -6.56 -23.80 4.14
C LEU A 97 -5.50 -24.83 3.73
N SER A 98 -4.65 -24.48 2.77
CA SER A 98 -3.41 -25.21 2.55
C SER A 98 -2.53 -25.00 3.79
N GLN A 99 -2.68 -25.90 4.76
CA GLN A 99 -1.67 -26.18 5.76
C GLN A 99 -0.57 -26.97 5.05
N GLU A 100 0.36 -26.28 4.41
CA GLU A 100 1.70 -26.79 4.10
C GLU A 100 2.73 -25.73 4.47
#